data_AF-X1GWP5-F1
#
_entry.id   AF-X1GWP5-F1
#
_cell.length_a   1.000
_cell.length_b   1.000
_cell.length_c   1.000
_cell.angle_alpha   90.00
_cell.angle_beta   90.00
_cell.angle_gamma   90.00
#
_symmetry.space_group_name_H-M   'P 1'
#
loop_
_entity.id
_entity.type
_entity.pdbx_description
1 polymer ?
#
loop_
_entity_poly.entity_id
_entity_poly.type
_entity_poly.pdbx_seq_one_letter_code
_entity_poly.pdbx_strand_id
1 'polypeptide(L)'
;CFILNTGKVGGEDRGQKITHKDSLKILEMIAKDKIGWKKDEFWGYEVPVEIPGVDLKRFDLSNYYPEEQVQVLSADLKQERLEWLSQFRSLSRDVITAIAP
;
A
#
# COMPACT_ATOMS: atom_id res chain seq x y z
N CYS A 1 8.17 -9.07 -6.23
CA CYS A 1 7.01 -9.54 -5.42
C CYS A 1 5.99 -8.41 -5.37
N PHE A 2 4.74 -8.69 -5.00
CA PHE A 2 3.68 -7.67 -4.93
C PHE A 2 3.06 -7.65 -3.54
N ILE A 3 2.61 -6.47 -3.10
CA ILE A 3 1.77 -6.29 -1.92
C ILE A 3 0.40 -5.82 -2.40
N LEU A 4 -0.66 -6.54 -2.01
CA LEU A 4 -2.03 -6.22 -2.39
C LEU A 4 -2.87 -6.01 -1.14
N ASN A 5 -3.45 -4.82 -0.99
CA ASN A 5 -4.44 -4.54 0.05
C ASN A 5 -5.78 -5.18 -0.33
N THR A 6 -6.26 -6.13 0.49
CA THR A 6 -7.61 -6.75 0.35
C THR A 6 -8.61 -6.21 1.38
N GLY A 7 -8.20 -5.20 2.14
CA GLY A 7 -8.96 -4.47 3.14
C GLY A 7 -9.75 -3.31 2.53
N LYS A 8 -9.52 -2.11 3.06
CA LYS A 8 -10.17 -0.85 2.68
C LYS A 8 -9.10 0.21 2.41
N VAL A 9 -9.49 1.26 1.68
CA VAL A 9 -8.76 2.53 1.58
C VAL A 9 -9.59 3.59 2.28
N GLY A 10 -9.01 4.42 3.14
CA GLY A 10 -9.76 5.47 3.85
C GLY A 10 -10.33 5.09 5.23
N GLY A 11 -9.89 3.96 5.80
CA GLY A 11 -10.28 3.53 7.14
C GLY A 11 -11.60 2.76 7.19
N GLU A 12 -12.07 2.42 8.40
CA GLU A 12 -13.21 1.51 8.56
C GLU A 12 -14.56 2.19 8.27
N ASP A 13 -14.75 3.42 8.74
CA ASP A 13 -16.06 4.11 8.72
C ASP A 13 -16.36 4.83 7.41
N ARG A 14 -15.37 5.51 6.84
CA ARG A 14 -15.53 6.34 5.62
C ARG A 14 -14.79 5.75 4.41
N GLY A 15 -14.06 4.67 4.64
CA GLY A 15 -13.22 4.08 3.61
C GLY A 15 -14.00 3.19 2.65
N GLN A 16 -13.42 3.03 1.47
CA GLN A 16 -13.94 2.19 0.44
C GLN A 16 -13.32 0.80 0.50
N LYS A 17 -14.18 -0.22 0.46
CA LYS A 17 -13.76 -1.62 0.36
C LYS A 17 -13.12 -1.89 -0.99
N ILE A 18 -11.93 -2.49 -0.97
CA ILE A 18 -11.36 -3.15 -2.14
C ILE A 18 -12.11 -4.49 -2.25
N THR A 19 -12.96 -4.60 -3.26
CA THR A 19 -13.83 -5.78 -3.37
C THR A 19 -13.03 -7.00 -3.81
N HIS A 20 -13.63 -8.18 -3.61
CA HIS A 20 -13.08 -9.41 -4.17
C HIS A 20 -12.92 -9.34 -5.70
N LYS A 21 -13.89 -8.71 -6.39
CA LYS A 21 -13.84 -8.50 -7.84
C LYS A 21 -12.66 -7.60 -8.24
N ASP A 22 -12.42 -6.52 -7.50
CA ASP A 22 -11.27 -5.64 -7.73
C ASP A 22 -9.95 -6.44 -7.55
N SER A 23 -9.84 -7.18 -6.45
CA SER A 23 -8.65 -7.99 -6.13
C SER A 23 -8.35 -9.06 -7.18
N LEU A 24 -9.35 -9.81 -7.62
CA LEU A 24 -9.20 -10.81 -8.69
C LEU A 24 -8.77 -10.16 -10.00
N LYS A 25 -9.33 -8.99 -10.34
CA LYS A 25 -8.96 -8.29 -11.56
C LYS A 25 -7.51 -7.80 -11.51
N ILE A 26 -7.07 -7.27 -10.37
CA ILE A 26 -5.67 -6.85 -10.17
C ILE A 26 -4.73 -8.05 -10.31
N LEU A 27 -5.04 -9.19 -9.66
CA LEU A 27 -4.25 -10.41 -9.79
C LEU A 27 -4.19 -10.93 -11.24
N GLU A 28 -5.30 -10.88 -11.97
CA GLU A 28 -5.33 -11.21 -13.39
C GLU A 28 -4.37 -10.31 -14.20
N MET A 29 -4.35 -9.00 -13.93
CA MET A 29 -3.47 -8.07 -14.65
C MET A 29 -2.01 -8.19 -14.26
N ILE A 30 -1.71 -8.53 -13.00
CA ILE A 30 -0.35 -8.92 -12.56
C ILE A 30 0.11 -10.15 -13.36
N ALA A 31 -0.70 -11.21 -13.40
CA ALA A 31 -0.35 -12.45 -14.08
C ALA A 31 -0.17 -12.28 -15.60
N LYS A 32 -0.85 -11.30 -16.19
CA LYS A 32 -0.75 -10.96 -17.61
C LYS A 32 0.29 -9.89 -17.94
N ASP A 33 0.97 -9.35 -16.93
CA ASP A 33 1.93 -8.24 -17.06
C ASP A 33 1.33 -7.03 -17.80
N LYS A 34 0.14 -6.60 -17.37
CA LYS A 34 -0.62 -5.50 -18.01
C LYS A 34 -0.85 -4.29 -17.11
N ILE A 35 -0.11 -4.19 -16.01
CA ILE A 35 -0.20 -3.03 -15.11
C ILE A 35 0.84 -2.00 -15.53
N GLY A 36 0.41 -0.74 -15.66
CA GLY A 36 1.32 0.39 -15.76
C GLY A 36 1.82 0.77 -14.37
N TRP A 37 3.14 0.84 -14.19
CA TRP A 37 3.78 1.14 -12.92
C TRP A 37 4.51 2.49 -12.97
N LYS A 38 4.61 3.16 -11.82
CA LYS A 38 5.55 4.27 -11.61
C LYS A 38 6.25 4.09 -10.28
N LYS A 39 7.51 4.54 -10.19
CA LYS A 39 8.17 4.70 -8.90
C LYS A 39 7.49 5.80 -8.11
N ASP A 40 7.16 5.52 -6.85
CA ASP A 40 6.55 6.48 -5.94
C ASP A 40 7.56 6.90 -4.87
N GLU A 41 7.75 8.21 -4.71
CA GLU A 41 8.74 8.76 -3.77
C GLU A 41 8.28 8.64 -2.32
N PHE A 42 6.97 8.68 -2.06
CA PHE A 42 6.43 8.58 -0.70
C PHE A 42 6.53 7.14 -0.18
N TRP A 43 6.19 6.16 -1.01
CA TRP A 43 6.24 4.74 -0.64
C TRP A 43 7.64 4.12 -0.83
N GLY A 44 8.46 4.66 -1.72
CA GLY A 44 9.79 4.14 -2.04
C GLY A 44 9.80 2.92 -2.98
N TYR A 45 8.64 2.51 -3.49
CA TYR A 45 8.47 1.39 -4.42
C TYR A 45 7.50 1.74 -5.55
N GLU A 46 7.32 0.82 -6.48
CA GLU A 46 6.42 1.02 -7.61
C GLU A 46 4.95 0.88 -7.22
N VAL A 47 4.13 1.82 -7.67
CA VAL A 47 2.67 1.83 -7.50
C VAL A 47 1.98 1.81 -8.85
N PRO A 48 0.79 1.20 -8.96
CA PRO A 48 0.06 1.16 -10.23
C PRO A 48 -0.45 2.56 -10.60
N VAL A 49 -0.22 2.96 -11.85
CA VAL A 49 -0.85 4.15 -12.47
C VAL A 49 -2.00 3.78 -13.39
N GLU A 50 -2.01 2.54 -13.88
CA GLU A 50 -3.06 2.02 -14.76
C GLU A 50 -3.23 0.52 -14.54
N ILE A 51 -4.48 0.08 -14.36
CA ILE A 51 -4.85 -1.35 -14.35
C ILE A 51 -6.06 -1.52 -15.27
N PRO A 52 -5.93 -2.20 -16.42
CA PRO A 52 -7.04 -2.37 -17.35
C PRO A 52 -8.26 -3.02 -16.69
N GLY A 53 -9.39 -2.30 -16.73
CA GLY A 53 -10.65 -2.75 -16.14
C GLY A 53 -10.79 -2.53 -14.64
N VAL A 54 -9.89 -1.78 -14.01
CA VAL A 54 -10.02 -1.31 -12.62
C VAL A 54 -9.94 0.22 -12.61
N ASP A 55 -10.98 0.86 -12.08
CA ASP A 55 -10.94 2.31 -11.84
C ASP A 55 -10.13 2.59 -10.58
N LEU A 56 -8.89 3.07 -10.76
CA LEU A 56 -7.97 3.38 -9.65
C LEU A 56 -8.33 4.65 -8.90
N LYS A 57 -9.09 5.59 -9.50
CA LYS A 57 -9.44 6.88 -8.85
C LYS A 57 -10.25 6.66 -7.58
N ARG A 58 -11.04 5.59 -7.57
CA ARG A 58 -11.77 5.05 -6.42
C ARG A 58 -10.90 4.75 -5.20
N PHE A 59 -9.61 4.53 -5.39
CA PHE A 59 -8.66 4.12 -4.34
C PHE A 59 -7.61 5.20 -4.08
N ASP A 60 -7.78 6.40 -4.63
CA ASP A 60 -6.88 7.51 -4.33
C ASP A 60 -7.01 7.90 -2.85
N LEU A 61 -5.88 7.94 -2.15
CA LEU A 61 -5.82 8.28 -0.74
C LEU A 61 -6.28 9.73 -0.50
N SER A 62 -6.08 10.63 -1.47
CA SER A 62 -6.49 12.03 -1.35
C SER A 62 -8.00 12.21 -1.22
N ASN A 63 -8.79 11.20 -1.60
CA ASN A 63 -10.24 11.22 -1.42
C ASN A 63 -10.66 11.04 0.05
N TYR A 64 -9.77 10.49 0.89
CA TYR A 64 -10.10 10.10 2.27
C TYR A 64 -9.29 10.86 3.32
N TYR A 65 -8.06 11.24 2.98
CA TYR A 65 -7.14 11.88 3.89
C TYR A 65 -6.46 13.07 3.22
N PRO A 66 -6.31 14.21 3.92
CA PRO A 66 -5.36 15.23 3.51
C PRO A 66 -3.93 14.68 3.61
N GLU A 67 -3.02 15.23 2.80
CA GLU A 67 -1.64 14.75 2.69
C GLU A 67 -0.90 14.71 4.04
N GLU A 68 -1.05 15.74 4.86
CA GLU A 68 -0.48 15.80 6.21
C GLU A 68 -0.93 14.63 7.09
N GLN A 69 -2.20 14.24 6.99
CA GLN A 69 -2.72 13.10 7.74
C GLN A 69 -2.18 11.77 7.23
N VAL A 70 -1.95 11.63 5.91
CA VAL A 70 -1.31 10.43 5.35
C VAL A 70 0.11 10.27 5.88
N GLN A 71 0.86 11.36 6.02
CA GLN A 71 2.22 11.33 6.57
C GLN A 71 2.23 10.86 8.03
N VAL A 72 1.34 11.42 8.87
CA VAL A 72 1.21 11.00 10.28
C VAL A 72 0.84 9.52 10.38
N LEU A 73 -0.20 9.07 9.66
CA LEU A 73 -0.63 7.66 9.69
C LEU A 73 0.48 6.70 9.22
N SER A 74 1.24 7.09 8.19
CA SER A 74 2.36 6.29 7.68
C SER A 74 3.50 6.20 8.70
N ALA A 75 3.82 7.30 9.39
CA ALA A 75 4.83 7.33 10.44
C ALA A 75 4.43 6.44 11.63
N ASP A 76 3.18 6.56 12.10
CA ASP A 76 2.65 5.75 13.21
C ASP A 76 2.72 4.25 12.87
N LEU A 77 2.27 3.85 11.68
CA LEU A 77 2.32 2.45 11.24
C LEU A 77 3.76 1.91 11.10
N LYS A 78 4.71 2.75 10.66
CA LYS A 78 6.13 2.37 10.60
C LYS A 78 6.69 2.17 12.01
N GLN A 79 6.35 3.05 12.94
CA GLN A 79 6.77 2.95 14.34
C GLN A 79 6.23 1.68 15.00
N GLU A 80 4.92 1.40 14.89
CA GLU A 80 4.31 0.17 15.39
C GLU A 80 4.98 -1.09 14.82
N ARG A 81 5.30 -1.05 13.51
CA ARG A 81 5.99 -2.17 12.85
C ARG A 81 7.40 -2.38 13.40
N LEU A 82 8.16 -1.31 13.62
CA LEU A 82 9.51 -1.39 14.19
C LEU A 82 9.47 -1.94 15.62
N GLU A 83 8.51 -1.49 16.43
CA GLU A 83 8.27 -2.01 17.77
C GLU A 83 7.96 -3.51 17.75
N TRP A 84 7.05 -3.95 16.87
CA TRP A 84 6.75 -5.36 16.71
C TRP A 84 7.97 -6.18 16.25
N LEU A 85 8.78 -5.65 15.34
CA LEU A 85 9.97 -6.34 14.84
C LEU A 85 11.11 -6.42 15.86
N SER A 86 11.14 -5.52 16.85
CA SER A 86 12.20 -5.46 17.87
C SER A 86 12.32 -6.75 18.71
N GLN A 87 11.27 -7.56 18.77
CA GLN A 87 11.29 -8.85 19.48
C GLN A 87 12.20 -9.90 18.81
N PHE A 88 12.51 -9.76 17.52
CA PHE A 88 13.31 -10.72 16.75
C PHE A 88 14.80 -10.36 16.78
N ARG A 89 15.53 -10.92 17.76
CA ARG A 89 16.96 -10.61 17.97
C ARG A 89 17.88 -10.95 16.81
N SER A 90 17.50 -11.90 15.95
CA SER A 90 18.28 -12.34 14.79
C SER A 90 17.79 -11.77 13.45
N LEU A 91 16.87 -10.80 13.48
CA LEU A 91 16.35 -10.19 12.26
C LEU A 91 17.47 -9.43 11.52
N SER A 92 17.53 -9.60 10.19
CA SER A 92 18.50 -8.88 9.37
C SER A 92 18.28 -7.37 9.48
N ARG A 93 19.38 -6.61 9.57
CA ARG A 93 19.35 -5.15 9.62
C ARG A 93 18.73 -4.55 8.35
N ASP A 94 18.88 -5.21 7.21
CA ASP A 94 18.30 -4.75 5.94
C ASP A 94 16.76 -4.65 6.01
N VAL A 95 16.12 -5.53 6.78
CA VAL A 95 14.65 -5.49 6.99
C VAL A 95 14.25 -4.25 7.80
N ILE A 96 15.05 -3.88 8.79
CA ILE A 96 14.83 -2.67 9.60
C ILE A 96 15.07 -1.42 8.74
N THR A 97 16.15 -1.40 7.96
CA THR A 97 16.49 -0.30 7.05
C THR A 97 15.42 -0.08 5.98
N ALA A 98 14.76 -1.14 5.50
CA ALA A 98 13.67 -1.02 4.53
C ALA A 98 12.40 -0.33 5.08
N ILE A 99 12.28 -0.16 6.40
CA ILE A 99 11.14 0.51 7.05
C ILE A 99 11.50 1.92 7.49
N ALA A 100 12.77 2.15 7.84
CA ALA A 100 13.29 3.46 8.19
C ALA A 100 13.09 4.47 7.04
N PRO A 101 12.77 5.73 7.35
CA PRO A 101 12.51 6.77 6.35
C PRO A 101 13.73 7.07 5.47
#